data_AF-A0A316ID15-F1
#
_entry.id   AF-A0A316ID15-F1
#
_cell.length_a   1.000
_cell.length_b   1.000
_cell.length_c   1.000
_cell.angle_alpha   90.00
_cell.angle_beta   90.00
_cell.angle_gamma   90.00
#
_symmetry.space_group_name_H-M   'P 1'
#
loop_
_entity.id
_entity.type
_entity.pdbx_description
1 polymer ?
#
loop_
_entity_poly.entity_id
_entity_poly.type
_entity_poly.pdbx_seq_one_letter_code
_entity_poly.pdbx_strand_id
1 'polypeptide(L)'
;MVGAFVGAFALLMLSAFTSVLAGGPLSTKRELVNAAYQANAGECLNWERKDLSDAQKVDCGAAHRFEVTGTADITAAYPKEAPFPNAEAWEKISQEHCAQAATTHMAGKLDPEGKYGVSTLNPDEKRWSDGYRQIRCGLQVTAPSGAALPSYGSARTQDQSNVYDPGICLALGEGNTVGDPVECAQPHAFEIVGVVQHPEGEFLAIDKQDAIMSEKCAAIAAEYTGGADLKAKGLLVTWDTRSEKSWAVGSRKANCKIGAVPQGNNLVAWKDSVRNPNGAPLTTANPPQTTSVRPQDEPTGAPLHSESGKPPSESGKPSDSGKPDKPSSSAPTTTSENR
;
A
#
# COMPACT_ATOMS: atom_id res chain seq x y z
N MET A 1 -25.52 20.98 -97.55
CA MET A 1 -26.31 20.61 -96.35
C MET A 1 -25.31 20.30 -95.25
N VAL A 2 -25.11 21.29 -94.39
CA VAL A 2 -24.22 21.25 -93.23
C VAL A 2 -25.05 20.74 -92.05
N GLY A 3 -24.60 19.69 -91.37
CA GLY A 3 -25.33 19.17 -90.22
C GLY A 3 -24.66 17.97 -89.53
N ALA A 4 -24.41 18.17 -88.23
CA ALA A 4 -24.33 17.18 -87.16
C ALA A 4 -23.14 16.20 -87.15
N PHE A 5 -22.15 16.48 -86.29
CA PHE A 5 -21.68 15.60 -85.19
C PHE A 5 -20.49 16.28 -84.47
N VAL A 6 -20.78 17.38 -83.75
CA VAL A 6 -19.86 17.96 -82.76
C VAL A 6 -20.67 18.11 -81.47
N GLY A 7 -20.64 17.08 -80.63
CA GLY A 7 -21.51 17.02 -79.45
C GLY A 7 -21.08 16.04 -78.36
N ALA A 8 -19.84 15.54 -78.37
CA ALA A 8 -19.42 14.56 -77.37
C ALA A 8 -17.91 14.56 -77.10
N PHE A 9 -17.24 15.71 -76.98
CA PHE A 9 -15.85 15.75 -76.47
C PHE A 9 -15.46 17.07 -75.78
N ALA A 10 -16.42 17.86 -75.30
CA ALA A 10 -16.19 19.14 -74.63
C ALA A 10 -16.86 19.26 -73.24
N LEU A 11 -17.09 18.13 -72.55
CA LEU A 11 -17.62 18.09 -71.17
C LEU A 11 -16.77 17.22 -70.22
N LEU A 12 -15.50 16.96 -70.55
CA LEU A 12 -14.61 16.13 -69.72
C LEU A 12 -13.26 16.80 -69.39
N MET A 13 -13.19 18.13 -69.39
CA MET A 13 -11.96 18.86 -68.97
C MET A 13 -12.25 20.13 -68.13
N LEU A 14 -13.35 20.15 -67.35
CA LEU A 14 -13.65 21.25 -66.42
C LEU A 14 -14.10 20.75 -65.03
N SER A 15 -13.45 19.70 -64.52
CA SER A 15 -13.73 19.15 -63.18
C SER A 15 -12.47 18.86 -62.35
N ALA A 16 -11.33 19.43 -62.74
CA ALA A 16 -10.21 19.63 -61.83
C ALA A 16 -10.22 21.11 -61.41
N PHE A 17 -10.07 21.40 -60.11
CA PHE A 17 -10.13 22.74 -59.48
C PHE A 17 -11.51 23.23 -59.03
N THR A 18 -12.21 22.43 -58.21
CA THR A 18 -13.00 22.98 -57.10
C THR A 18 -12.72 22.17 -55.83
N SER A 19 -11.98 22.79 -54.91
CA SER A 19 -12.06 22.61 -53.46
C SER A 19 -11.95 21.16 -52.94
N VAL A 20 -10.75 20.60 -52.76
CA VAL A 20 -9.93 20.78 -51.54
C VAL A 20 -10.65 21.63 -50.48
N LEU A 21 -11.53 21.01 -49.68
CA LEU A 21 -11.91 21.36 -48.29
C LEU A 21 -13.14 20.52 -47.89
N ALA A 22 -12.90 19.32 -47.34
CA ALA A 22 -13.77 18.59 -46.38
C ALA A 22 -13.48 17.08 -46.47
N GLY A 23 -12.44 16.65 -45.77
CA GLY A 23 -12.09 15.22 -45.72
C GLY A 23 -10.69 14.97 -45.19
N GLY A 24 -10.20 15.81 -44.27
CA GLY A 24 -9.11 15.34 -43.42
C GLY A 24 -9.64 14.17 -42.60
N PRO A 25 -8.85 13.11 -42.35
CA PRO A 25 -9.23 12.16 -41.32
C PRO A 25 -9.44 13.00 -40.06
N LEU A 26 -10.69 13.05 -39.59
CA LEU A 26 -10.95 13.41 -38.20
C LEU A 26 -10.29 12.30 -37.39
N SER A 27 -8.98 12.43 -37.21
CA SER A 27 -8.31 11.94 -36.02
C SER A 27 -8.86 12.81 -34.91
N THR A 28 -10.12 12.56 -34.52
CA THR A 28 -10.51 12.76 -33.15
C THR A 28 -9.46 11.99 -32.39
N LYS A 29 -8.48 12.71 -31.83
CA LYS A 29 -7.77 12.25 -30.64
C LYS A 29 -8.89 11.95 -29.67
N ARG A 30 -9.40 10.72 -29.71
CA ARG A 30 -10.29 10.21 -28.70
C ARG A 30 -9.38 10.24 -27.49
N GLU A 31 -9.54 11.30 -26.68
CA GLU A 31 -8.81 11.45 -25.45
C GLU A 31 -8.94 10.09 -24.75
N LEU A 32 -7.80 9.41 -24.59
CA LEU A 32 -7.77 8.11 -23.94
C LEU A 32 -8.38 8.34 -22.56
N VAL A 33 -9.60 7.85 -22.38
CA VAL A 33 -10.30 8.05 -21.12
C VAL A 33 -9.56 7.20 -20.09
N ASN A 34 -8.87 7.88 -19.18
CA ASN A 34 -8.02 7.24 -18.19
C ASN A 34 -8.85 6.27 -17.32
N ALA A 35 -8.39 5.02 -17.22
CA ALA A 35 -9.11 3.94 -16.52
C ALA A 35 -9.34 4.27 -15.03
N ALA A 36 -8.45 5.05 -14.42
CA ALA A 36 -8.60 5.53 -13.04
C ALA A 36 -9.92 6.28 -12.78
N TYR A 37 -10.53 6.88 -13.82
CA TYR A 37 -11.77 7.64 -13.71
C TYR A 37 -13.00 6.92 -14.29
N GLN A 38 -12.84 5.72 -14.83
CA GLN A 38 -13.93 4.99 -15.50
C GLN A 38 -14.16 3.59 -14.95
N ALA A 39 -13.19 3.05 -14.21
CA ALA A 39 -13.27 1.71 -13.69
C ALA A 39 -14.47 1.52 -12.76
N ASN A 40 -15.05 0.32 -12.80
CA ASN A 40 -16.23 -0.11 -12.08
C ASN A 40 -15.85 -1.07 -10.97
N ALA A 41 -16.77 -1.27 -10.01
CA ALA A 41 -16.56 -2.21 -8.91
C ALA A 41 -16.20 -3.63 -9.42
N GLY A 42 -15.15 -4.21 -8.84
CA GLY A 42 -14.56 -5.49 -9.23
C GLY A 42 -13.49 -5.40 -10.33
N GLU A 43 -13.22 -4.22 -10.89
CA GLU A 43 -12.12 -4.05 -11.84
C GLU A 43 -10.81 -3.73 -11.11
N CYS A 44 -9.73 -4.35 -11.56
CA CYS A 44 -8.39 -4.15 -11.03
C CYS A 44 -7.58 -3.23 -11.94
N LEU A 45 -6.83 -2.32 -11.34
CA LEU A 45 -6.06 -1.29 -12.02
C LEU A 45 -4.58 -1.40 -11.69
N ASN A 46 -3.75 -1.17 -12.70
CA ASN A 46 -2.31 -1.05 -12.54
C ASN A 46 -1.79 0.18 -13.28
N TRP A 47 -0.65 0.71 -12.81
CA TRP A 47 0.04 1.87 -13.37
C TRP A 47 1.51 1.85 -12.94
N GLU A 48 2.35 2.55 -13.69
CA GLU A 48 3.74 2.81 -13.35
C GLU A 48 3.96 4.29 -12.98
N ARG A 49 3.24 5.22 -13.61
CA ARG A 49 3.43 6.65 -13.37
C ARG A 49 2.65 7.10 -12.14
N LYS A 50 3.30 7.91 -11.30
CA LYS A 50 2.71 8.43 -10.05
C LYS A 50 1.45 9.27 -10.28
N ASP A 51 1.31 9.86 -11.48
CA ASP A 51 0.16 10.67 -11.86
C ASP A 51 -1.02 9.87 -12.43
N LEU A 52 -0.92 8.53 -12.42
CA LEU A 52 -1.93 7.59 -12.91
C LEU A 52 -2.29 7.77 -14.38
N SER A 53 -1.53 8.55 -15.15
CA SER A 53 -1.93 8.86 -16.52
C SER A 53 -1.74 7.69 -17.49
N ASP A 54 -1.05 6.62 -17.07
CA ASP A 54 -0.96 5.30 -17.72
C ASP A 54 -1.83 4.24 -17.04
N ALA A 55 -2.70 4.62 -16.09
CA ALA A 55 -3.56 3.67 -15.41
C ALA A 55 -4.43 2.91 -16.40
N GLN A 56 -4.38 1.59 -16.28
CA GLN A 56 -5.08 0.66 -17.16
C GLN A 56 -5.77 -0.42 -16.33
N LYS A 57 -6.88 -0.92 -16.89
CA LYS A 57 -7.53 -2.11 -16.37
C LYS A 57 -6.69 -3.34 -16.70
N VAL A 58 -6.48 -4.18 -15.69
CA VAL A 58 -5.82 -5.48 -15.81
C VAL A 58 -6.71 -6.59 -15.26
N ASP A 59 -6.39 -7.84 -15.57
CA ASP A 59 -6.97 -8.98 -14.88
C ASP A 59 -6.53 -8.97 -13.42
N CYS A 60 -7.43 -9.23 -12.47
CA CYS A 60 -7.09 -9.21 -11.05
C CYS A 60 -6.07 -10.29 -10.66
N GLY A 61 -5.97 -11.39 -11.40
CA GLY A 61 -4.91 -12.40 -11.22
C GLY A 61 -3.53 -11.90 -11.64
N ALA A 62 -3.45 -10.85 -12.47
CA ALA A 62 -2.21 -10.16 -12.78
C ALA A 62 -1.84 -9.13 -11.68
N ALA A 63 -0.60 -8.66 -11.72
CA ALA A 63 -0.12 -7.62 -10.82
C ALA A 63 -0.98 -6.35 -10.99
N HIS A 64 -1.59 -5.90 -9.88
CA HIS A 64 -2.38 -4.68 -9.83
C HIS A 64 -2.19 -3.98 -8.49
N ARG A 65 -2.46 -2.67 -8.46
CA ARG A 65 -2.26 -1.83 -7.28
C ARG A 65 -3.55 -1.40 -6.62
N PHE A 66 -4.67 -1.54 -7.32
CA PHE A 66 -5.97 -1.09 -6.82
C PHE A 66 -7.08 -1.99 -7.35
N GLU A 67 -7.97 -2.42 -6.46
CA GLU A 67 -9.22 -3.08 -6.82
C GLU A 67 -10.39 -2.14 -6.51
N VAL A 68 -11.14 -1.74 -7.53
CA VAL A 68 -12.25 -0.80 -7.38
C VAL A 68 -13.39 -1.49 -6.63
N THR A 69 -13.90 -0.84 -5.59
CA THR A 69 -15.05 -1.31 -4.80
C THR A 69 -16.32 -0.52 -5.11
N GLY A 70 -16.18 0.68 -5.68
CA GLY A 70 -17.29 1.52 -6.08
C GLY A 70 -16.87 2.94 -6.44
N THR A 71 -17.82 3.86 -6.42
CA THR A 71 -17.62 5.28 -6.69
C THR A 71 -18.32 6.10 -5.61
N ALA A 72 -17.76 7.24 -5.23
CA ALA A 72 -18.45 8.22 -4.39
C ALA A 72 -18.50 9.59 -5.09
N ASP A 73 -19.60 10.31 -4.89
CA ASP A 73 -19.74 11.71 -5.28
C ASP A 73 -19.67 12.56 -4.00
N ILE A 74 -18.61 13.37 -3.89
CA ILE A 74 -18.35 14.21 -2.72
C ILE A 74 -18.73 15.69 -2.96
N THR A 75 -19.51 15.98 -4.00
CA THR A 75 -19.91 17.36 -4.37
C THR A 75 -20.59 18.09 -3.22
N ALA A 76 -21.43 17.41 -2.43
CA ALA A 76 -22.16 18.04 -1.33
C ALA A 76 -21.25 18.53 -0.19
N ALA A 77 -20.13 17.85 0.05
CA ALA A 77 -19.17 18.21 1.09
C ALA A 77 -18.09 19.17 0.59
N TYR A 78 -17.80 19.17 -0.72
CA TYR A 78 -16.70 19.91 -1.33
C TYR A 78 -17.20 20.74 -2.53
N PRO A 79 -17.61 22.02 -2.32
CA PRO A 79 -18.03 22.89 -3.41
C PRO A 79 -16.89 23.18 -4.41
N LYS A 80 -17.21 23.81 -5.54
CA LYS A 80 -16.25 24.04 -6.63
C LYS A 80 -15.02 24.82 -6.17
N GLU A 81 -15.20 25.76 -5.26
CA GLU A 81 -14.18 26.65 -4.71
C GLU A 81 -13.33 25.99 -3.62
N ALA A 82 -13.66 24.77 -3.19
CA ALA A 82 -12.88 24.05 -2.19
C ALA A 82 -11.41 23.89 -2.64
N PRO A 83 -10.43 24.12 -1.76
CA PRO A 83 -9.03 23.88 -2.09
C PRO A 83 -8.80 22.40 -2.40
N PHE A 84 -7.76 22.11 -3.20
CA PHE A 84 -7.36 20.73 -3.44
C PHE A 84 -6.95 20.06 -2.12
N PRO A 85 -7.49 18.88 -1.76
CA PRO A 85 -7.16 18.23 -0.50
C PRO A 85 -5.69 17.80 -0.44
N ASN A 86 -5.09 17.91 0.74
CA ASN A 86 -3.78 17.32 1.02
C ASN A 86 -3.93 15.81 1.34
N ALA A 87 -2.81 15.11 1.59
CA ALA A 87 -2.81 13.67 1.84
C ALA A 87 -3.69 13.25 3.04
N GLU A 88 -3.60 13.96 4.17
CA GLU A 88 -4.42 13.68 5.36
C GLU A 88 -5.91 13.86 5.08
N ALA A 89 -6.28 14.90 4.33
CA ALA A 89 -7.66 15.13 3.95
C ALA A 89 -8.18 14.06 2.99
N TRP A 90 -7.36 13.59 2.04
CA TRP A 90 -7.73 12.48 1.15
C TRP A 90 -7.90 11.16 1.90
N GLU A 91 -7.06 10.87 2.89
CA GLU A 91 -7.23 9.71 3.75
C GLU A 91 -8.56 9.78 4.51
N LYS A 92 -8.88 10.94 5.09
CA LYS A 92 -10.18 11.14 5.74
C LYS A 92 -11.36 10.96 4.77
N ILE A 93 -11.27 11.53 3.57
CA ILE A 93 -12.29 11.37 2.52
C ILE A 93 -12.47 9.89 2.16
N SER A 94 -11.38 9.14 2.02
CA SER A 94 -11.40 7.70 1.76
C SER A 94 -12.17 6.95 2.85
N GLN A 95 -11.85 7.20 4.12
CA GLN A 95 -12.54 6.53 5.23
C GLN A 95 -14.02 6.91 5.31
N GLU A 96 -14.36 8.19 5.17
CA GLU A 96 -15.74 8.68 5.30
C GLU A 96 -16.65 8.24 4.15
N HIS A 97 -16.12 8.20 2.91
CA HIS A 97 -16.94 7.99 1.72
C HIS A 97 -16.78 6.61 1.07
N CYS A 98 -15.72 5.86 1.38
CA CYS A 98 -15.41 4.59 0.71
C CYS A 98 -15.40 3.36 1.62
N ALA A 99 -15.32 3.51 2.95
CA ALA A 99 -15.25 2.37 3.86
C ALA A 99 -16.47 1.44 3.74
N GLN A 100 -17.68 1.99 3.53
CA GLN A 100 -18.89 1.19 3.34
C GLN A 100 -18.84 0.36 2.05
N ALA A 101 -18.40 0.95 0.94
CA ALA A 101 -18.27 0.27 -0.35
C ALA A 101 -17.23 -0.85 -0.26
N ALA A 102 -16.07 -0.58 0.36
CA ALA A 102 -15.03 -1.58 0.59
C ALA A 102 -15.51 -2.73 1.48
N THR A 103 -16.17 -2.42 2.60
CA THR A 103 -16.72 -3.44 3.50
C THR A 103 -17.77 -4.31 2.81
N THR A 104 -18.65 -3.70 2.00
CA THR A 104 -19.66 -4.43 1.22
C THR A 104 -19.01 -5.33 0.18
N HIS A 105 -17.98 -4.83 -0.51
CA HIS A 105 -17.20 -5.61 -1.48
C HIS A 105 -16.54 -6.84 -0.85
N MET A 106 -16.08 -6.71 0.40
CA MET A 106 -15.49 -7.78 1.21
C MET A 106 -16.53 -8.63 1.97
N ALA A 107 -17.80 -8.58 1.56
CA ALA A 107 -18.91 -9.31 2.17
C ALA A 107 -19.03 -9.10 3.70
N GLY A 108 -18.74 -7.88 4.17
CA GLY A 108 -18.79 -7.50 5.58
C GLY A 108 -17.58 -7.92 6.41
N LYS A 109 -16.53 -8.48 5.78
CA LYS A 109 -15.37 -9.08 6.47
C LYS A 109 -14.06 -8.37 6.18
N LEU A 110 -14.06 -7.06 5.97
CA LEU A 110 -12.82 -6.31 5.81
C LEU A 110 -12.03 -6.35 7.14
N ASP A 111 -10.80 -6.85 7.10
CA ASP A 111 -9.92 -6.91 8.27
C ASP A 111 -9.33 -5.53 8.59
N PRO A 112 -9.63 -4.95 9.76
CA PRO A 112 -9.10 -3.64 10.14
C PRO A 112 -7.57 -3.63 10.31
N GLU A 113 -6.94 -4.80 10.48
CA GLU A 113 -5.50 -4.96 10.63
C GLU A 113 -4.90 -5.83 9.50
N GLY A 114 -5.68 -6.04 8.43
CA GLY A 114 -5.29 -6.82 7.27
C GLY A 114 -4.44 -6.04 6.26
N LYS A 115 -4.02 -6.73 5.20
CA LYS A 115 -3.17 -6.18 4.14
C LYS A 115 -3.88 -5.21 3.19
N TYR A 116 -5.21 -5.26 3.12
CA TYR A 116 -6.01 -4.40 2.24
C TYR A 116 -6.54 -3.19 3.01
N GLY A 117 -6.08 -1.99 2.64
CA GLY A 117 -6.59 -0.73 3.14
C GLY A 117 -7.65 -0.12 2.21
N VAL A 118 -8.57 0.64 2.79
CA VAL A 118 -9.53 1.46 2.03
C VAL A 118 -8.80 2.65 1.44
N SER A 119 -8.85 2.81 0.13
CA SER A 119 -8.15 3.88 -0.60
C SER A 119 -9.05 4.47 -1.68
N THR A 120 -8.63 5.59 -2.25
CA THR A 120 -9.32 6.28 -3.34
C THR A 120 -8.41 6.59 -4.50
N LEU A 121 -8.94 6.48 -5.73
CA LEU A 121 -8.37 7.20 -6.87
C LEU A 121 -9.11 8.54 -7.00
N ASN A 122 -8.33 9.60 -6.80
CA ASN A 122 -8.82 10.96 -6.70
C ASN A 122 -8.65 11.69 -8.05
N PRO A 123 -9.47 12.71 -8.35
CA PRO A 123 -9.17 13.60 -9.46
C PRO A 123 -7.84 14.33 -9.26
N ASP A 124 -7.17 14.62 -10.36
CA ASP A 124 -6.07 15.59 -10.37
C ASP A 124 -6.55 17.03 -10.08
N GLU A 125 -5.61 17.92 -9.77
CA GLU A 125 -5.88 19.34 -9.46
C GLU A 125 -6.67 20.04 -10.57
N LYS A 126 -6.41 19.67 -11.84
CA LYS A 126 -7.11 20.28 -12.97
C LYS A 126 -8.59 19.89 -12.93
N ARG A 127 -8.91 18.61 -12.83
CA ARG A 127 -10.30 18.12 -12.71
C ARG A 127 -10.96 18.67 -11.46
N TRP A 128 -10.24 18.75 -10.35
CA TRP A 128 -10.74 19.34 -9.12
C TRP A 128 -11.12 20.82 -9.30
N SER A 129 -10.27 21.64 -9.91
CA SER A 129 -10.58 23.05 -10.18
C SER A 129 -11.73 23.25 -11.18
N ASP A 130 -11.92 22.30 -12.10
CA ASP A 130 -13.07 22.25 -13.01
C ASP A 130 -14.38 21.83 -12.31
N GLY A 131 -14.33 21.43 -11.03
CA GLY A 131 -15.48 21.04 -10.21
C GLY A 131 -15.75 19.54 -10.18
N TYR A 132 -14.84 18.70 -10.67
CA TYR A 132 -14.99 17.24 -10.60
C TYR A 132 -14.81 16.75 -9.16
N ARG A 133 -15.80 16.01 -8.67
CA ARG A 133 -15.89 15.51 -7.29
C ARG A 133 -16.29 14.03 -7.23
N GLN A 134 -16.17 13.32 -8.35
CA GLN A 134 -16.34 11.88 -8.36
C GLN A 134 -15.00 11.22 -7.98
N ILE A 135 -15.02 10.28 -7.05
CA ILE A 135 -13.83 9.50 -6.66
C ILE A 135 -14.10 8.02 -6.89
N ARG A 136 -13.06 7.24 -7.19
CA ARG A 136 -13.13 5.77 -7.17
C ARG A 136 -12.73 5.27 -5.81
N CYS A 137 -13.63 4.54 -5.17
CA CYS A 137 -13.35 3.80 -3.95
C CYS A 137 -12.68 2.48 -4.31
N GLY A 138 -11.74 2.02 -3.49
CA GLY A 138 -11.14 0.72 -3.70
C GLY A 138 -10.33 0.20 -2.53
N LEU A 139 -9.73 -0.95 -2.77
CA LEU A 139 -8.83 -1.64 -1.87
C LEU A 139 -7.42 -1.64 -2.47
N GLN A 140 -6.44 -1.43 -1.60
CA GLN A 140 -5.04 -1.35 -1.97
C GLN A 140 -4.19 -2.04 -0.91
N VAL A 141 -3.11 -2.68 -1.33
CA VAL A 141 -2.05 -3.12 -0.41
C VAL A 141 -1.02 -2.00 -0.34
N THR A 142 -0.76 -1.52 0.87
CA THR A 142 0.08 -0.35 1.10
C THR A 142 1.26 -0.73 1.97
N ALA A 143 2.46 -0.31 1.57
CA ALA A 143 3.65 -0.44 2.41
C ALA A 143 3.56 0.51 3.62
N PRO A 144 4.32 0.28 4.70
CA PRO A 144 4.37 1.21 5.84
C PRO A 144 4.60 2.69 5.48
N SER A 145 5.31 2.99 4.39
CA SER A 145 5.50 4.35 3.87
C SER A 145 4.26 5.00 3.24
N GLY A 146 3.22 4.24 2.92
CA GLY A 146 2.11 4.69 2.11
C GLY A 146 2.20 4.29 0.62
N ALA A 147 3.31 3.70 0.19
CA ALA A 147 3.49 3.29 -1.20
C ALA A 147 2.57 2.12 -1.61
N ALA A 148 2.01 2.19 -2.82
CA ALA A 148 1.16 1.13 -3.39
C ALA A 148 1.97 -0.11 -3.77
N LEU A 149 1.78 -1.21 -3.05
CA LEU A 149 2.39 -2.50 -3.35
C LEU A 149 1.61 -3.25 -4.43
N PRO A 150 2.28 -4.03 -5.29
CA PRO A 150 1.58 -4.88 -6.23
C PRO A 150 0.86 -6.00 -5.47
N SER A 151 -0.36 -6.31 -5.89
CA SER A 151 -1.20 -7.37 -5.35
C SER A 151 -1.72 -8.26 -6.49
N TYR A 152 -2.17 -9.46 -6.13
CA TYR A 152 -2.60 -10.50 -7.07
C TYR A 152 -3.83 -11.21 -6.53
N GLY A 153 -4.73 -11.56 -7.44
CA GLY A 153 -6.06 -12.07 -7.12
C GLY A 153 -6.99 -10.97 -6.57
N SER A 154 -8.30 -11.19 -6.68
CA SER A 154 -9.28 -10.28 -6.08
C SER A 154 -9.29 -10.38 -4.56
N ALA A 155 -9.29 -9.24 -3.88
CA ALA A 155 -9.43 -9.09 -2.44
C ALA A 155 -10.63 -9.86 -1.87
N ARG A 156 -11.70 -10.05 -2.66
CA ARG A 156 -12.88 -10.85 -2.25
C ARG A 156 -12.56 -12.31 -1.93
N THR A 157 -11.50 -12.84 -2.53
CA THR A 157 -11.14 -14.26 -2.48
C THR A 157 -9.80 -14.51 -1.81
N GLN A 158 -8.97 -13.47 -1.71
CA GLN A 158 -7.64 -13.57 -1.13
C GLN A 158 -7.68 -13.48 0.40
N ASP A 159 -6.75 -14.20 1.03
CA ASP A 159 -6.51 -14.07 2.46
C ASP A 159 -6.05 -12.64 2.78
N GLN A 160 -6.65 -12.05 3.82
CA GLN A 160 -6.42 -10.65 4.19
C GLN A 160 -5.31 -10.49 5.22
N SER A 161 -4.74 -11.57 5.75
CA SER A 161 -3.73 -11.48 6.79
C SER A 161 -2.58 -10.60 6.30
N ASN A 162 -2.18 -9.63 7.13
CA ASN A 162 -1.02 -8.80 6.83
C ASN A 162 0.25 -9.62 7.04
N VAL A 163 0.68 -10.29 5.97
CA VAL A 163 1.88 -11.13 5.89
C VAL A 163 2.57 -10.90 4.56
N TYR A 164 3.90 -11.02 4.58
CA TYR A 164 4.74 -11.02 3.38
C TYR A 164 5.15 -12.45 3.02
N ASP A 165 5.49 -12.67 1.75
CA ASP A 165 6.01 -13.95 1.29
C ASP A 165 7.45 -14.18 1.81
N PRO A 166 7.90 -15.45 1.98
CA PRO A 166 9.28 -15.76 2.32
C PRO A 166 10.28 -15.16 1.33
N GLY A 167 11.43 -14.71 1.82
CA GLY A 167 12.47 -14.05 1.03
C GLY A 167 12.35 -12.53 0.94
N ILE A 168 11.27 -11.94 1.48
CA ILE A 168 11.14 -10.49 1.58
C ILE A 168 11.91 -9.99 2.79
N CYS A 169 12.70 -8.92 2.62
CA CYS A 169 13.33 -8.19 3.72
C CYS A 169 12.59 -6.87 3.95
N LEU A 170 12.34 -6.52 5.21
CA LEU A 170 11.59 -5.33 5.61
C LEU A 170 12.51 -4.33 6.30
N ALA A 171 12.54 -3.10 5.80
CA ALA A 171 13.41 -2.04 6.31
C ALA A 171 13.20 -1.76 7.80
N LEU A 172 14.17 -1.08 8.42
CA LEU A 172 13.95 -0.41 9.69
C LEU A 172 13.38 0.99 9.39
N GLY A 173 12.12 1.20 9.73
CA GLY A 173 11.41 2.46 9.52
C GLY A 173 11.71 3.51 10.59
N GLU A 174 11.25 4.74 10.36
CA GLU A 174 11.37 5.82 11.32
C GLU A 174 10.67 5.47 12.65
N GLY A 175 11.18 6.02 13.75
CA GLY A 175 10.57 5.83 15.07
C GLY A 175 10.63 4.38 15.56
N ASN A 176 11.60 3.60 15.11
CA ASN A 176 11.81 2.21 15.53
C ASN A 176 10.67 1.26 15.11
N THR A 177 10.22 1.40 13.86
CA THR A 177 9.11 0.62 13.28
C THR A 177 9.60 -0.30 12.17
N VAL A 178 8.76 -1.24 11.73
CA VAL A 178 9.04 -2.04 10.52
C VAL A 178 8.65 -1.22 9.30
N GLY A 179 9.58 -1.06 8.37
CA GLY A 179 9.40 -0.29 7.14
C GLY A 179 9.07 -1.16 5.93
N ASP A 180 9.18 -0.53 4.76
CA ASP A 180 8.85 -1.13 3.47
C ASP A 180 9.71 -2.35 3.11
N PRO A 181 9.22 -3.20 2.19
CA PRO A 181 10.06 -4.19 1.54
C PRO A 181 11.29 -3.55 0.88
N VAL A 182 12.47 -4.13 1.11
CA VAL A 182 13.76 -3.71 0.56
C VAL A 182 14.57 -4.92 0.11
N GLU A 183 15.57 -4.70 -0.74
CA GLU A 183 16.53 -5.75 -1.11
C GLU A 183 17.31 -6.19 0.13
N CYS A 184 17.44 -7.50 0.37
CA CYS A 184 18.08 -8.04 1.58
C CYS A 184 19.57 -7.66 1.73
N ALA A 185 20.24 -7.25 0.65
CA ALA A 185 21.60 -6.70 0.73
C ALA A 185 21.66 -5.32 1.43
N GLN A 186 20.52 -4.64 1.55
CA GLN A 186 20.39 -3.37 2.27
C GLN A 186 20.11 -3.57 3.76
N PRO A 187 20.39 -2.58 4.62
CA PRO A 187 19.98 -2.63 6.02
C PRO A 187 18.47 -2.86 6.16
N HIS A 188 18.08 -3.87 6.94
CA HIS A 188 16.68 -4.20 7.18
C HIS A 188 16.48 -4.72 8.60
N ALA A 189 15.26 -4.59 9.12
CA ALA A 189 14.90 -5.05 10.47
C ALA A 189 14.65 -6.56 10.49
N PHE A 190 13.94 -7.07 9.48
CA PHE A 190 13.51 -8.46 9.42
C PHE A 190 13.66 -9.05 8.03
N GLU A 191 14.11 -10.31 7.95
CA GLU A 191 13.93 -11.17 6.78
C GLU A 191 12.78 -12.14 7.06
N ILE A 192 11.81 -12.21 6.15
CA ILE A 192 10.66 -13.12 6.24
C ILE A 192 11.11 -14.50 5.76
N VAL A 193 10.99 -15.50 6.62
CA VAL A 193 11.44 -16.87 6.31
C VAL A 193 10.29 -17.85 6.10
N GLY A 194 9.08 -17.47 6.49
CA GLY A 194 7.93 -18.36 6.45
C GLY A 194 6.60 -17.66 6.68
N VAL A 195 5.54 -18.36 6.30
CA VAL A 195 4.16 -18.01 6.65
C VAL A 195 3.53 -19.24 7.30
N VAL A 196 3.02 -19.08 8.51
CA VAL A 196 2.30 -20.13 9.23
C VAL A 196 0.81 -19.83 9.19
N GLN A 197 0.04 -20.84 8.78
CA GLN A 197 -1.41 -20.85 8.91
C GLN A 197 -1.79 -21.35 10.31
N HIS A 198 -2.51 -20.53 11.08
CA HIS A 198 -3.16 -20.96 12.30
C HIS A 198 -4.34 -21.90 12.01
N PRO A 199 -4.71 -22.79 12.96
CA PRO A 199 -5.84 -23.68 12.79
C PRO A 199 -7.15 -22.90 12.63
N GLU A 200 -8.10 -23.50 11.92
CA GLU A 200 -9.48 -23.03 11.83
C GLU A 200 -10.18 -23.05 13.20
N GLY A 201 -11.22 -22.23 13.36
CA GLY A 201 -12.07 -22.22 14.56
C GLY A 201 -11.94 -20.96 15.41
N GLU A 202 -12.17 -21.13 16.73
CA GLU A 202 -12.18 -20.05 17.72
C GLU A 202 -10.83 -19.37 17.89
N PHE A 203 -10.85 -18.11 18.36
CA PHE A 203 -9.65 -17.34 18.60
C PHE A 203 -8.72 -18.03 19.59
N LEU A 204 -7.45 -18.18 19.20
CA LEU A 204 -6.41 -18.65 20.11
C LEU A 204 -5.84 -17.47 20.87
N ALA A 205 -5.82 -17.57 22.21
CA ALA A 205 -5.09 -16.63 23.05
C ALA A 205 -3.61 -16.54 22.62
N ILE A 206 -3.01 -15.36 22.82
CA ILE A 206 -1.67 -15.03 22.30
C ILE A 206 -0.60 -15.99 22.80
N ASP A 207 -0.65 -16.43 24.06
CA ASP A 207 0.27 -17.42 24.64
C ASP A 207 0.23 -18.77 23.91
N LYS A 208 -0.96 -19.21 23.48
CA LYS A 208 -1.12 -20.41 22.67
C LYS A 208 -0.63 -20.22 21.24
N GLN A 209 -0.85 -19.03 20.67
CA GLN A 209 -0.27 -18.69 19.37
C GLN A 209 1.26 -18.73 19.44
N ASP A 210 1.86 -18.13 20.46
CA ASP A 210 3.32 -18.10 20.66
C ASP A 210 3.92 -19.49 20.78
N ALA A 211 3.28 -20.41 21.51
CA ALA A 211 3.74 -21.80 21.60
C ALA A 211 3.77 -22.49 20.22
N ILE A 212 2.70 -22.31 19.42
CA ILE A 212 2.60 -22.88 18.07
C ILE A 212 3.64 -22.23 17.14
N MET A 213 3.75 -20.90 17.18
CA MET A 213 4.62 -20.13 16.29
C MET A 213 6.09 -20.37 16.61
N SER A 214 6.47 -20.46 17.89
CA SER A 214 7.84 -20.74 18.30
C SER A 214 8.34 -22.07 17.72
N GLU A 215 7.56 -23.15 17.85
CA GLU A 215 7.91 -24.46 17.32
C GLU A 215 8.01 -24.45 15.80
N LYS A 216 6.96 -23.96 15.12
CA LYS A 216 6.88 -23.96 13.65
C LYS A 216 7.93 -23.06 13.02
N CYS A 217 8.12 -21.84 13.54
CA CYS A 217 9.08 -20.90 13.00
C CYS A 217 10.52 -21.34 13.25
N ALA A 218 10.82 -22.03 14.35
CA ALA A 218 12.14 -22.62 14.56
C ALA A 218 12.45 -23.68 13.48
N ALA A 219 11.50 -24.56 13.17
CA ALA A 219 11.66 -25.56 12.11
C ALA A 219 11.82 -24.92 10.72
N ILE A 220 10.94 -23.96 10.38
CA ILE A 220 11.00 -23.25 9.10
C ILE A 220 12.31 -22.47 8.95
N ALA A 221 12.76 -21.78 10.00
CA ALA A 221 14.03 -21.06 9.98
C ALA A 221 15.23 -22.00 9.79
N ALA A 222 15.23 -23.18 10.43
CA ALA A 222 16.28 -24.17 10.24
C ALA A 222 16.36 -24.65 8.78
N GLU A 223 15.21 -24.91 8.16
CA GLU A 223 15.14 -25.29 6.74
C GLU A 223 15.60 -24.14 5.82
N TYR A 224 15.05 -22.95 6.01
CA TYR A 224 15.34 -21.75 5.20
C TYR A 224 16.84 -21.40 5.20
N THR A 225 17.48 -21.53 6.36
CA THR A 225 18.89 -21.14 6.57
C THR A 225 19.88 -22.28 6.33
N GLY A 226 19.40 -23.52 6.13
CA GLY A 226 20.25 -24.70 6.07
C GLY A 226 20.95 -25.02 7.39
N GLY A 227 20.33 -24.67 8.52
CA GLY A 227 20.88 -24.91 9.87
C GLY A 227 21.97 -23.93 10.28
N ALA A 228 21.97 -22.70 9.77
CA ALA A 228 22.95 -21.69 10.16
C ALA A 228 22.86 -21.34 11.65
N ASP A 229 24.00 -21.10 12.30
CA ASP A 229 24.04 -20.60 13.68
C ASP A 229 23.66 -19.12 13.72
N LEU A 230 22.36 -18.85 13.87
CA LEU A 230 21.81 -17.50 13.94
C LEU A 230 22.37 -16.73 15.15
N LYS A 231 22.60 -17.40 16.28
CA LYS A 231 23.11 -16.77 17.49
C LYS A 231 24.54 -16.28 17.29
N ALA A 232 25.39 -17.06 16.63
CA ALA A 232 26.75 -16.63 16.26
C ALA A 232 26.75 -15.41 15.33
N LYS A 233 25.67 -15.21 14.55
CA LYS A 233 25.45 -14.03 13.71
C LYS A 233 24.77 -12.87 14.43
N GLY A 234 24.43 -13.00 15.71
CA GLY A 234 23.68 -11.98 16.46
C GLY A 234 22.22 -11.85 16.02
N LEU A 235 21.65 -12.91 15.45
CA LEU A 235 20.28 -12.98 14.93
C LEU A 235 19.42 -13.93 15.77
N LEU A 236 18.10 -13.73 15.72
CA LEU A 236 17.10 -14.57 16.37
C LEU A 236 15.90 -14.82 15.45
N VAL A 237 15.20 -15.92 15.73
CA VAL A 237 13.88 -16.20 15.14
C VAL A 237 12.82 -15.49 15.97
N THR A 238 11.90 -14.81 15.30
CA THR A 238 10.72 -14.18 15.89
C THR A 238 9.52 -14.35 14.95
N TRP A 239 8.33 -13.95 15.37
CA TRP A 239 7.11 -14.16 14.62
C TRP A 239 6.08 -13.08 14.91
N ASP A 240 5.05 -13.02 14.06
CA ASP A 240 3.84 -12.27 14.34
C ASP A 240 2.79 -13.14 15.04
N THR A 241 1.83 -12.49 15.67
CA THR A 241 0.59 -13.09 16.16
C THR A 241 -0.60 -12.41 15.49
N ARG A 242 -1.79 -13.00 15.59
CA ARG A 242 -3.05 -12.45 15.07
C ARG A 242 -3.92 -11.97 16.22
N SER A 243 -4.52 -10.80 16.05
CA SER A 243 -5.51 -10.27 16.99
C SER A 243 -6.83 -11.03 16.89
N GLU A 244 -7.69 -10.86 17.90
CA GLU A 244 -9.05 -11.39 17.86
C GLU A 244 -9.88 -10.74 16.73
N LYS A 245 -9.63 -9.48 16.38
CA LYS A 245 -10.36 -8.76 15.31
C LYS A 245 -10.06 -9.35 13.94
N SER A 246 -8.77 -9.51 13.60
CA SER A 246 -8.33 -10.20 12.39
C SER A 246 -8.83 -11.63 12.37
N TRP A 247 -8.82 -12.29 13.54
CA TRP A 247 -9.33 -13.65 13.66
C TRP A 247 -10.84 -13.71 13.33
N ALA A 248 -11.65 -12.80 13.85
CA ALA A 248 -13.10 -12.81 13.62
C ALA A 248 -13.51 -12.74 12.13
N VAL A 249 -12.66 -12.14 11.28
CA VAL A 249 -12.95 -11.98 9.84
C VAL A 249 -12.22 -12.98 8.92
N GLY A 250 -11.39 -13.87 9.49
CA GLY A 250 -10.78 -14.98 8.75
C GLY A 250 -9.28 -14.86 8.50
N SER A 251 -8.62 -13.79 8.93
CA SER A 251 -7.15 -13.68 8.85
C SER A 251 -6.49 -14.59 9.87
N ARG A 252 -5.67 -15.53 9.40
CA ARG A 252 -5.06 -16.61 10.20
C ARG A 252 -3.60 -16.85 9.89
N LYS A 253 -3.02 -16.11 8.95
CA LYS A 253 -1.61 -16.27 8.59
C LYS A 253 -0.75 -15.32 9.40
N ALA A 254 0.40 -15.81 9.85
CA ALA A 254 1.40 -15.03 10.55
C ALA A 254 2.79 -15.30 9.98
N ASN A 255 3.66 -14.29 9.95
CA ASN A 255 5.02 -14.45 9.45
C ASN A 255 5.95 -15.07 10.50
N CYS A 256 6.83 -15.95 10.03
CA CYS A 256 8.08 -16.29 10.70
C CYS A 256 9.17 -15.38 10.16
N LYS A 257 10.00 -14.84 11.06
CA LYS A 257 10.94 -13.77 10.74
C LYS A 257 12.29 -14.00 11.41
N ILE A 258 13.35 -13.52 10.79
CA ILE A 258 14.68 -13.43 11.41
C ILE A 258 15.06 -11.97 11.51
N GLY A 259 15.51 -11.56 12.70
CA GLY A 259 15.98 -10.19 12.96
C GLY A 259 17.21 -10.21 13.86
N ALA A 260 17.92 -9.08 13.91
CA ALA A 260 19.00 -8.90 14.87
C ALA A 260 18.47 -8.83 16.30
N VAL A 261 19.28 -9.26 17.26
CA VAL A 261 18.96 -9.12 18.68
C VAL A 261 18.71 -7.64 19.00
N PRO A 262 17.53 -7.26 19.53
CA PRO A 262 17.21 -5.88 19.84
C PRO A 262 18.18 -5.25 20.86
N GLN A 263 18.37 -3.94 20.77
CA GLN A 263 19.09 -3.14 21.77
C GLN A 263 18.09 -2.45 22.69
N GLY A 264 17.80 -3.07 23.83
CA GLY A 264 16.69 -2.64 24.69
C GLY A 264 15.38 -2.78 23.93
N ASN A 265 14.63 -1.69 23.77
CA ASN A 265 13.38 -1.68 23.01
C ASN A 265 13.57 -1.38 21.51
N ASN A 266 14.81 -1.16 21.06
CA ASN A 266 15.10 -0.76 19.69
C ASN A 266 15.43 -1.95 18.80
N LEU A 267 14.73 -2.04 17.67
CA LEU A 267 15.10 -2.88 16.53
C LEU A 267 16.46 -2.46 16.01
N VAL A 268 17.21 -3.44 15.52
CA VAL A 268 18.55 -3.23 14.96
C VAL A 268 18.52 -3.67 13.52
N ALA A 269 18.94 -2.78 12.62
CA ALA A 269 19.08 -3.13 11.21
C ALA A 269 20.31 -4.02 11.00
N TRP A 270 20.17 -5.03 10.16
CA TRP A 270 21.26 -5.90 9.71
C TRP A 270 21.23 -6.03 8.18
N LYS A 271 22.29 -6.58 7.59
CA LYS A 271 22.47 -6.68 6.13
C LYS A 271 22.67 -8.13 5.72
N ASP A 272 22.47 -8.36 4.43
CA ASP A 272 22.57 -9.65 3.75
C ASP A 272 21.43 -10.60 4.13
N SER A 273 21.31 -11.72 3.43
CA SER A 273 20.27 -12.72 3.70
C SER A 273 20.83 -13.91 4.46
N VAL A 274 20.02 -14.51 5.33
CA VAL A 274 20.32 -15.80 5.97
C VAL A 274 19.87 -17.00 5.14
N ARG A 275 19.26 -16.78 3.97
CA ARG A 275 18.81 -17.84 3.09
C ARG A 275 19.97 -18.74 2.67
N ASN A 276 19.78 -20.04 2.79
CA ASN A 276 20.72 -21.01 2.23
C ASN A 276 20.76 -20.85 0.70
N PRO A 277 21.91 -20.51 0.08
CA PRO A 277 22.00 -20.36 -1.37
C PRO A 277 21.73 -21.66 -2.12
N ASN A 278 21.93 -22.80 -1.46
CA ASN A 278 21.64 -24.14 -1.98
C ASN A 278 20.28 -24.69 -1.52
N GLY A 279 19.46 -23.87 -0.86
CA GLY A 279 18.13 -24.25 -0.39
C GLY A 279 17.15 -24.45 -1.55
N ALA A 280 16.07 -25.19 -1.28
CA ALA A 280 14.99 -25.36 -2.24
C ALA A 280 14.40 -23.99 -2.67
N PRO A 281 13.82 -23.88 -3.87
CA PRO A 281 13.08 -22.69 -4.29
C PRO A 281 12.02 -22.32 -3.25
N LEU A 282 11.86 -21.02 -3.00
CA LEU A 282 10.82 -20.55 -2.08
C LEU A 282 9.45 -20.78 -2.70
N THR A 283 8.52 -21.30 -1.89
CA THR A 283 7.10 -21.31 -2.25
C THR A 283 6.52 -19.96 -1.85
N THR A 284 6.33 -19.06 -2.80
CA THR A 284 5.70 -17.75 -2.57
C THR A 284 4.27 -17.78 -3.08
N ALA A 285 3.35 -17.10 -2.39
CA ALA A 285 1.99 -16.92 -2.88
C ALA A 285 1.97 -15.93 -4.06
N ASN A 286 2.90 -14.98 -4.08
CA ASN A 286 3.03 -13.95 -5.10
C ASN A 286 4.49 -13.81 -5.57
N PRO A 287 4.73 -13.19 -6.75
CA PRO A 287 6.04 -12.69 -7.10
C PRO A 287 6.61 -11.75 -6.03
N PRO A 288 7.94 -11.71 -5.81
CA PRO A 288 8.54 -10.87 -4.78
C PRO A 288 8.12 -9.40 -4.89
N GLN A 289 7.57 -8.86 -3.81
CA GLN A 289 7.25 -7.44 -3.67
C GLN A 289 8.51 -6.67 -3.28
N THR A 290 9.58 -6.68 -4.07
CA THR A 290 10.72 -5.79 -3.78
C THR A 290 10.43 -4.40 -4.34
N THR A 291 10.78 -3.36 -3.59
CA THR A 291 10.78 -1.97 -4.07
C THR A 291 11.98 -1.72 -4.98
N SER A 292 12.33 -2.64 -5.90
CA SER A 292 13.35 -2.41 -6.94
C SER A 292 12.86 -1.36 -7.96
N VAL A 293 12.53 -0.18 -7.45
CA VAL A 293 12.48 1.07 -8.16
C VAL A 293 13.90 1.62 -7.99
N ARG A 294 14.63 1.74 -9.10
CA ARG A 294 15.84 2.59 -9.15
C ARG A 294 15.56 3.89 -8.38
N PRO A 295 16.53 4.47 -7.65
CA PRO A 295 16.38 5.81 -7.10
C PRO A 295 15.89 6.73 -8.23
N GLN A 296 14.62 7.15 -8.17
CA GLN A 296 14.11 8.17 -9.06
C GLN A 296 14.49 9.51 -8.46
N ASP A 297 15.16 10.32 -9.27
CA ASP A 297 15.56 11.67 -8.93
C ASP A 297 14.38 12.51 -8.41
N GLU A 298 14.77 13.52 -7.63
CA GLU A 298 14.01 14.51 -6.85
C GLU A 298 12.70 15.10 -7.44
N PRO A 299 11.84 15.68 -6.58
CA PRO A 299 10.40 15.76 -6.78
C PRO A 299 10.01 16.93 -7.70
N THR A 300 9.13 16.65 -8.65
CA THR A 300 8.31 17.69 -9.28
C THR A 300 6.88 17.18 -9.42
N GLY A 301 6.01 17.67 -8.53
CA GLY A 301 4.56 17.41 -8.49
C GLY A 301 4.14 16.64 -7.26
N ALA A 302 3.16 17.16 -6.51
CA ALA A 302 2.60 16.51 -5.33
C ALA A 302 2.01 15.13 -5.69
N PRO A 303 2.18 14.08 -4.84
CA PRO A 303 1.67 12.75 -5.12
C PRO A 303 0.14 12.72 -5.29
N LEU A 304 -0.36 11.99 -6.29
CA LEU A 304 -1.79 11.75 -6.52
C LEU A 304 -2.34 10.55 -5.73
N HIS A 305 -1.68 10.14 -4.65
CA HIS A 305 -2.13 9.11 -3.73
C HIS A 305 -1.74 9.48 -2.31
N SER A 306 -2.62 9.17 -1.35
CA SER A 306 -2.39 9.39 0.08
C SER A 306 -1.23 8.53 0.56
N GLU A 307 -0.01 9.06 0.51
CA GLU A 307 1.09 8.55 1.30
C GLU A 307 0.75 8.85 2.77
N SER A 308 0.18 7.85 3.44
CA SER A 308 -0.17 7.91 4.85
C SER A 308 1.11 7.89 5.69
N GLY A 309 1.51 9.07 6.14
CA GLY A 309 2.54 9.27 7.15
C GLY A 309 2.06 10.21 8.25
N LYS A 310 1.37 9.63 9.25
CA LYS A 310 1.24 10.08 10.66
C LYS A 310 0.10 11.06 11.05
N PRO A 311 -0.65 10.78 12.15
CA PRO A 311 -1.37 11.80 12.91
C PRO A 311 -0.43 12.50 13.92
N PRO A 312 -0.51 13.82 14.14
CA PRO A 312 0.20 14.46 15.24
C PRO A 312 -0.43 14.02 16.57
N SER A 313 0.35 13.32 17.40
CA SER A 313 -0.02 13.04 18.78
C SER A 313 -0.19 14.36 19.55
N GLU A 314 -1.41 14.60 19.98
CA GLU A 314 -1.77 15.56 21.02
C GLU A 314 -0.90 15.33 22.26
N SER A 315 -0.28 16.40 22.76
CA SER A 315 0.47 16.41 24.00
C SER A 315 -0.49 16.31 25.19
N GLY A 316 -0.92 15.10 25.51
CA GLY A 316 -1.61 14.76 26.75
C GLY A 316 -0.60 14.60 27.88
N LYS A 317 -0.46 15.65 28.70
CA LYS A 317 0.29 15.65 29.97
C LYS A 317 -0.27 14.57 30.91
N PRO A 318 0.54 13.67 31.52
CA PRO A 318 0.02 12.74 32.51
C PRO A 318 -0.29 13.48 33.81
N SER A 319 -1.56 13.47 34.20
CA SER A 319 -2.02 13.85 35.53
C SER A 319 -1.67 12.76 36.54
N ASP A 320 -1.30 13.26 37.71
CA ASP A 320 -0.85 12.63 38.94
C ASP A 320 -1.99 11.90 39.68
N SER A 321 -1.70 10.71 40.23
CA SER A 321 -2.32 10.09 41.44
C SER A 321 -1.68 8.70 41.64
N GLY A 322 -1.04 8.30 42.72
CA GLY A 322 -0.86 8.88 44.07
C GLY A 322 -1.03 7.76 45.10
N LYS A 323 -0.06 7.57 46.03
CA LYS A 323 -0.26 7.17 47.45
C LYS A 323 1.08 6.89 48.21
N PRO A 324 1.12 6.90 49.57
CA PRO A 324 1.17 8.11 50.41
C PRO A 324 2.30 8.12 51.48
N ASP A 325 2.57 9.32 51.98
CA ASP A 325 2.97 9.76 53.34
C ASP A 325 3.99 8.99 54.20
N LYS A 326 5.08 9.69 54.58
CA LYS A 326 5.36 10.01 56.00
C LYS A 326 6.32 11.21 56.14
N PRO A 327 6.15 12.12 57.14
CA PRO A 327 6.70 13.47 57.07
C PRO A 327 8.00 13.70 57.84
N SER A 328 8.69 14.76 57.38
CA SER A 328 9.38 15.81 58.15
C SER A 328 10.49 15.42 59.13
N SER A 329 11.73 15.81 58.78
CA SER A 329 12.69 16.29 59.77
C SER A 329 13.56 17.38 59.15
N SER A 330 13.33 18.60 59.59
CA SER A 330 14.12 19.80 59.31
C SER A 330 15.36 19.83 60.21
N ALA A 331 16.52 20.17 59.66
CA ALA A 331 17.63 20.78 60.42
C ALA A 331 18.56 21.54 59.45
N PRO A 332 19.20 22.65 59.89
CA PRO A 332 19.51 23.79 59.03
C PRO A 332 20.97 23.86 58.60
N THR A 333 21.19 24.47 57.43
CA THR A 333 22.51 24.82 56.87
C THR A 333 23.14 25.97 57.66
N THR A 334 24.32 25.73 58.23
CA THR A 334 25.21 26.74 58.80
C THR A 334 25.91 27.53 57.71
N THR A 335 25.80 28.86 57.75
CA THR A 335 26.64 29.82 57.05
C THR A 335 28.04 29.86 57.67
N SER A 336 29.07 29.65 56.85
CA SER A 336 30.48 29.83 57.18
C SER A 336 30.96 31.22 56.74
N GLU A 337 31.56 31.97 57.67
CA GLU A 337 32.22 33.24 57.42
C GLU A 337 33.73 33.12 57.68
N ASN A 338 34.51 33.64 56.71
CA ASN A 338 35.87 34.17 56.76
C ASN A 338 37.08 33.33 57.23
N ARG A 339 38.01 33.15 56.28
CA ARG A 339 39.33 33.81 56.35
C ARG A 339 39.85 34.12 54.94
#